data_AF-A0A968MMZ6-F1
#
_entry.id   AF-A0A968MMZ6-F1
#
_cell.length_a   1.000
_cell.length_b   1.000
_cell.length_c   1.000
_cell.angle_alpha   90.00
_cell.angle_beta   90.00
_cell.angle_gamma   90.00
#
_symmetry.space_group_name_H-M   'P 1'
#
loop_
_entity.id
_entity.type
_entity.pdbx_description
1 polymer ?
#
loop_
_entity_poly.entity_id
_entity_poly.type
_entity_poly.pdbx_seq_one_letter_code
_entity_poly.pdbx_strand_id
1 'polypeptide(L)' 'MKALFLHLSETNVRSGDRVARGEVLGLTGNTGRSTAPHLHYQLERA' A
#
# COMPACT_ATOMS: atom_id res chain seq x y z
N MET A 1 -7.66 -12.25 -6.52
CA MET A 1 -6.30 -11.69 -6.58
C MET A 1 -6.31 -10.36 -5.82
N LYS A 2 -5.44 -10.18 -4.84
CA LYS A 2 -5.32 -8.96 -4.03
C LYS A 2 -3.92 -8.39 -4.19
N ALA A 3 -3.82 -7.06 -4.18
CA ALA A 3 -2.56 -6.34 -4.09
C ALA A 3 -2.48 -5.70 -2.71
N LEU A 4 -1.40 -5.99 -1.97
CA LEU A 4 -1.11 -5.43 -0.67
C LEU A 4 0.06 -4.46 -0.77
N PHE A 5 -0.08 -3.30 -0.15
CA PHE A 5 0.95 -2.28 -0.01
C PHE A 5 1.15 -2.03 1.49
N LEU A 6 2.34 -2.31 2.01
CA LEU A 6 2.63 -2.21 3.44
C LEU A 6 3.74 -1.18 3.71
N HIS A 7 3.90 -0.87 5.00
CA HIS A 7 4.87 0.10 5.53
C HIS A 7 4.63 1.55 5.10
N LEU A 8 3.42 1.88 4.61
CA LEU A 8 3.07 3.23 4.17
C LEU A 8 3.12 4.23 5.33
N SER A 9 3.55 5.46 5.06
CA SER A 9 3.46 6.58 6.01
C SER A 9 2.09 7.26 5.95
N GLU A 10 1.41 7.18 4.80
CA GLU A 10 0.12 7.80 4.55
C GLU A 10 -0.70 6.97 3.56
N THR A 11 -2.02 6.96 3.74
CA THR A 11 -2.99 6.33 2.83
C THR A 11 -3.98 7.36 2.33
N ASN A 12 -4.12 7.49 1.01
CA ASN A 12 -5.01 8.46 0.36
C ASN A 12 -6.36 7.86 -0.03
N VAL A 13 -6.58 6.58 0.28
CA VAL A 13 -7.78 5.81 -0.06
C VAL A 13 -8.43 5.23 1.19
N ARG A 14 -9.71 4.87 1.06
CA ARG A 14 -10.52 4.25 2.12
C ARG A 14 -11.13 2.95 1.62
N SER A 15 -11.61 2.15 2.57
CA SER A 15 -12.30 0.91 2.24
C SER A 15 -13.54 1.19 1.39
N GLY A 16 -13.65 0.50 0.26
CA GLY A 16 -14.76 0.66 -0.69
C GLY A 16 -14.46 1.59 -1.87
N ASP A 17 -13.36 2.34 -1.85
CA ASP A 17 -12.99 3.21 -2.95
C ASP A 17 -12.66 2.41 -4.22
N ARG A 18 -13.12 2.91 -5.37
CA ARG A 18 -12.71 2.42 -6.68
C ARG A 18 -11.50 3.22 -7.13
N VAL A 19 -10.41 2.53 -7.45
CA VAL A 19 -9.15 3.16 -7.84
C VAL A 19 -8.81 2.86 -9.30
N ALA A 20 -8.12 3.79 -9.95
CA ALA A 20 -7.68 3.66 -11.34
C ALA A 20 -6.16 3.44 -11.44
N ARG A 21 -5.71 2.91 -12.59
CA ARG A 21 -4.28 2.80 -12.87
C ARG A 21 -3.64 4.19 -12.92
N GLY A 22 -2.54 4.37 -12.19
CA GLY A 22 -1.80 5.64 -12.11
C GLY A 22 -2.29 6.56 -10.99
N GLU A 23 -3.36 6.20 -10.29
CA GLU A 23 -3.83 6.91 -9.11
C GLU A 23 -2.86 6.74 -7.93
N VAL A 24 -2.60 7.82 -7.19
CA VAL A 24 -1.73 7.80 -6.01
C VAL A 24 -2.51 7.29 -4.80
N LEU A 25 -2.23 6.06 -4.38
CA LEU A 25 -2.93 5.40 -3.27
C LEU A 25 -2.41 5.79 -1.87
N GLY A 26 -1.19 6.34 -1.79
CA GLY A 26 -0.54 6.69 -0.54
C GLY A 26 0.96 6.92 -0.71
N LEU A 27 1.66 7.13 0.40
CA LEU A 27 3.10 7.38 0.43
C LEU A 27 3.85 6.24 1.12
N THR A 28 4.99 5.84 0.54
CA THR A 28 5.88 4.84 1.14
C THR A 28 6.45 5.36 2.46
N GLY A 29 6.69 4.47 3.42
CA GLY A 29 7.21 4.86 4.72
C GLY A 29 8.02 3.76 5.39
N ASN A 30 7.94 3.74 6.72
CA ASN A 30 8.63 2.78 7.58
C ASN A 30 7.74 2.35 8.76
N THR A 31 6.44 2.17 8.54
CA THR A 31 5.48 1.80 9.59
C THR A 31 5.39 0.28 9.79
N GLY A 32 4.94 -0.16 10.96
CA GLY A 32 4.79 -1.58 11.29
C GLY A 32 6.13 -2.31 11.45
N ARG A 33 6.20 -3.56 11.00
CA ARG A 33 7.41 -4.40 11.12
C ARG A 33 8.39 -4.10 9.99
N SER A 34 9.13 -3.01 10.09
CA SER A 34 10.15 -2.57 9.14
C SER A 34 11.37 -1.98 9.85
N THR A 35 12.56 -2.14 9.26
CA THR A 35 13.83 -1.63 9.81
C THR A 35 14.34 -0.38 9.09
N ALA A 36 13.92 -0.14 7.85
CA ALA A 36 14.29 1.03 7.06
C ALA A 36 13.19 1.38 6.03
N PRO A 37 13.09 2.64 5.56
CA PRO A 37 12.03 3.05 4.63
C PRO A 37 12.05 2.25 3.33
N HIS A 38 10.93 1.61 3.01
CA HIS A 38 10.75 0.87 1.76
C HIS A 38 9.27 0.63 1.47
N LEU A 39 8.96 0.24 0.23
CA LEU A 39 7.65 -0.28 -0.13
C LEU A 39 7.68 -1.80 -0.09
N HIS A 40 6.78 -2.41 0.69
CA HIS A 40 6.47 -3.82 0.55
C HIS A 40 5.22 -3.97 -0.31
N TYR A 41 5.38 -4.60 -1.47
CA TYR A 41 4.30 -4.90 -2.41
C TYR A 41 4.13 -6.41 -2.54
N GLN A 42 2.90 -6.90 -2.36
CA GLN A 42 2.59 -8.33 -2.44
C GLN A 42 1.34 -8.57 -3.29
N LEU A 43 1.40 -9.61 -4.11
CA LEU A 43 0.27 -10.12 -4.90
C LEU A 43 -0.18 -11.45 -4.31
N GLU A 44 -1.42 -11.51 -3.84
CA GLU A 44 -2.01 -12.71 -3.27
C GLU A 44 -3.08 -13.27 -4.21
N ARG A 45 -3.04 -14.59 -4.41
CA ARG A 45 -4.19 -15.32 -4.95
C ARG A 45 -5.15 -15.61 -3.80
N ALA A 46 -6.43 -15.41 -4.04
CA ALA A 46 -7.47 -15.89 -3.14
C ALA A 46 -7.79 -17.34 -3.51
#